data_AF-A0A0L6V1P5-F1
#
_entry.id   AF-A0A0L6V1P5-F1
#
_cell.length_a   1.000
_cell.length_b   1.000
_cell.length_c   1.000
_cell.angle_alpha   90.00
_cell.angle_beta   90.00
_cell.angle_gamma   90.00
#
_symmetry.space_group_name_H-M   'P 1'
#
loop_
_entity.id
_entity.type
_entity.pdbx_description
1 polymer ?
#
loop_
_entity_poly.entity_id
_entity_poly.type
_entity_poly.pdbx_seq_one_letter_code
_entity_poly.pdbx_strand_id
1 'polypeptide(L)'
;MPCNNLPRLVLLLSGLLAETGLIRCHLPMPQGPVFGKASAEMDRSVLYGRQGTVTTWHETIGAIVQGGGSLIKRSSDGDREIQAARREWTTIGELRDLIMSQNNWHNLESPVQGSLFEYAHNPKYVSVRANDFPYDLPAGVEHYILWTRVSAITREAFAPRDGEAVPDHSFNDPSRVEALIRYVEHFDFYGWYGIHDEDVENSFALSSFAHATNPVWHDPESDHTVTREQGAAVMKWLGRHVAAAIQPHFPEDEFQVLFNRSPARWKSVVDPDHFHQELVSGQKVQVAQARRKLFK
;
A
#
# COMPACT_ATOMS: atom_id res chain seq x y z
N MET A 1 22.79 31.82 65.55
CA MET A 1 21.46 32.12 65.00
C MET A 1 21.18 31.16 63.85
N PRO A 2 19.93 30.71 63.72
CA PRO A 2 19.50 29.34 63.35
C PRO A 2 19.62 29.08 61.84
N CYS A 3 19.78 27.85 61.36
CA CYS A 3 18.90 26.66 61.44
C CYS A 3 17.52 26.86 60.79
N ASN A 4 17.14 25.81 60.05
CA ASN A 4 15.79 25.41 59.63
C ASN A 4 15.27 25.99 58.32
N ASN A 5 14.53 25.26 57.49
CA ASN A 5 14.30 23.84 57.24
C ASN A 5 13.24 23.87 56.13
N LEU A 6 13.37 23.05 55.10
CA LEU A 6 12.22 22.63 54.30
C LEU A 6 12.23 21.10 54.31
N PRO A 7 11.20 20.46 54.90
CA PRO A 7 11.15 19.00 55.00
C PRO A 7 10.50 18.38 53.76
N ARG A 8 10.96 17.16 53.47
CA ARG A 8 10.19 16.12 52.77
C ARG A 8 9.01 15.70 53.64
N LEU A 9 7.85 15.44 53.04
CA LEU A 9 6.95 14.38 53.52
C LEU A 9 6.17 13.76 52.36
N VAL A 10 6.04 12.44 52.47
CA VAL A 10 5.37 11.49 51.59
C VAL A 10 4.06 11.05 52.29
N LEU A 11 3.12 10.50 51.50
CA LEU A 11 2.03 9.55 51.82
C LEU A 11 0.56 10.04 51.83
N LEU A 12 -0.17 9.42 50.88
CA LEU A 12 -1.40 8.62 51.01
C LEU A 12 -2.82 9.24 50.98
N LEU A 13 -3.51 8.76 49.92
CA LEU A 13 -4.81 8.07 49.89
C LEU A 13 -6.15 8.83 49.88
N SER A 14 -6.89 8.44 48.84
CA SER A 14 -8.33 8.10 48.79
C SER A 14 -9.37 9.23 48.86
N GLY A 15 -9.94 9.50 47.68
CA GLY A 15 -11.36 9.28 47.44
C GLY A 15 -12.32 10.40 47.85
N LEU A 16 -12.81 11.16 46.86
CA LEU A 16 -14.24 11.18 46.56
C LEU A 16 -14.48 11.78 45.16
N LEU A 17 -15.38 11.13 44.45
CA LEU A 17 -15.94 11.51 43.16
C LEU A 17 -16.66 12.85 43.24
N ALA A 18 -16.52 13.68 42.20
CA ALA A 18 -17.61 14.07 41.30
C ALA A 18 -17.21 15.28 40.44
N GLU A 19 -17.53 15.17 39.16
CA GLU A 19 -17.88 16.29 38.29
C GLU A 19 -16.79 17.32 37.98
N THR A 20 -16.12 17.15 36.83
CA THR A 20 -16.32 18.04 35.67
C THR A 20 -15.38 17.65 34.52
N GLY A 21 -15.95 17.46 33.33
CA GLY A 21 -15.22 17.65 32.07
C GLY A 21 -14.21 16.58 31.69
N LEU A 22 -14.70 15.38 31.35
CA LEU A 22 -13.99 14.51 30.41
C LEU A 22 -13.79 15.30 29.10
N ILE A 23 -12.59 15.86 28.93
CA ILE A 23 -12.09 16.28 27.63
C ILE A 23 -11.94 14.98 26.83
N ARG A 24 -13.02 14.55 26.18
CA ARG A 24 -12.93 13.65 25.04
C ARG A 24 -12.14 14.42 23.99
N CYS A 25 -10.83 14.20 23.96
CA CYS A 25 -10.05 14.38 22.75
C CYS A 25 -10.81 13.59 21.68
N HIS A 26 -11.60 14.29 20.87
CA HIS A 26 -12.19 13.72 19.68
C HIS A 26 -11.01 13.42 18.78
N LEU A 27 -10.51 12.18 18.85
CA LEU A 27 -9.72 11.63 17.78
C LEU A 27 -10.58 11.81 16.52
N PRO A 28 -10.08 12.50 15.48
CA PRO A 28 -10.84 12.65 14.26
C PRO A 28 -11.22 11.25 13.77
N MET A 29 -12.52 11.04 13.52
CA MET A 29 -13.00 9.81 12.93
C MET A 29 -12.21 9.54 11.64
N PRO A 30 -11.80 8.29 11.36
CA PRO A 30 -11.11 7.96 10.11
C PRO A 30 -11.93 8.49 8.94
N GLN A 31 -11.31 9.32 8.10
CA GLN A 31 -11.99 9.87 6.93
C GLN A 31 -12.37 8.73 5.98
N GLY A 32 -13.53 8.84 5.33
CA GLY A 32 -13.98 7.87 4.33
C GLY A 32 -12.97 7.74 3.15
N PRO A 33 -13.18 6.79 2.23
CA PRO A 33 -12.29 6.60 1.10
C PRO A 33 -12.17 7.87 0.25
N VAL A 34 -10.93 8.22 -0.14
CA VAL A 34 -10.62 9.40 -0.99
C VAL A 34 -11.50 9.46 -2.25
N PHE A 35 -11.89 8.29 -2.79
CA PHE A 35 -12.68 8.16 -4.02
C PHE A 35 -14.14 7.72 -3.78
N GLY A 36 -14.79 8.18 -2.71
CA GLY A 36 -16.09 7.69 -2.19
C GLY A 36 -17.32 7.59 -3.13
N LYS A 37 -17.19 7.86 -4.44
CA LYS A 37 -18.20 7.56 -5.47
C LYS A 37 -17.88 6.30 -6.31
N ALA A 38 -16.72 5.69 -6.12
CA ALA A 38 -16.32 4.45 -6.77
C ALA A 38 -16.51 3.24 -5.84
N SER A 39 -16.59 2.05 -6.43
CA SER A 39 -16.61 0.77 -5.73
C SER A 39 -15.66 -0.19 -6.41
N ALA A 40 -15.05 -1.07 -5.62
CA ALA A 40 -14.14 -2.09 -6.13
C ALA A 40 -14.79 -3.13 -7.05
N GLU A 41 -16.12 -3.23 -7.05
CA GLU A 41 -16.86 -4.13 -7.94
C GLU A 41 -17.17 -3.50 -9.31
N MET A 42 -16.82 -2.24 -9.53
CA MET A 42 -17.09 -1.56 -10.80
C MET A 42 -16.18 -2.07 -11.92
N ASP A 43 -16.74 -2.14 -13.13
CA ASP A 43 -15.98 -2.35 -14.35
C ASP A 43 -14.94 -1.24 -14.57
N ARG A 44 -13.83 -1.62 -15.19
CA ARG A 44 -12.71 -0.69 -15.46
C ARG A 44 -13.14 0.55 -16.25
N SER A 45 -14.06 0.40 -17.21
CA SER A 45 -14.56 1.51 -18.02
C SER A 45 -15.30 2.57 -17.19
N VAL A 46 -15.99 2.14 -16.13
CA VAL A 46 -16.71 3.02 -15.20
C VAL A 46 -15.72 3.69 -14.24
N LEU A 47 -14.71 2.96 -13.78
CA LEU A 47 -13.70 3.46 -12.84
C LEU A 47 -12.86 4.61 -13.40
N TYR A 48 -12.58 4.64 -14.70
CA TYR A 48 -11.88 5.77 -15.32
C TYR A 48 -12.59 7.11 -15.07
N GLY A 49 -13.92 7.13 -15.10
CA GLY A 49 -14.72 8.32 -14.78
C GLY A 49 -14.77 8.69 -13.29
N ARG A 50 -14.14 7.89 -12.43
CA ARG A 50 -14.10 8.06 -10.97
C ARG A 50 -12.69 8.33 -10.43
N GLN A 51 -11.70 8.43 -11.31
CA GLN A 51 -10.35 8.81 -10.90
C GLN A 51 -10.35 10.20 -10.28
N GLY A 52 -9.46 10.39 -9.30
CA GLY A 52 -9.33 11.65 -8.57
C GLY A 52 -7.88 12.06 -8.39
N THR A 53 -7.68 13.29 -7.96
CA THR A 53 -6.36 13.87 -7.71
C THR A 53 -6.01 13.78 -6.24
N VAL A 54 -4.73 13.60 -5.93
CA VAL A 54 -4.18 13.72 -4.58
C VAL A 54 -3.20 14.90 -4.56
N THR A 55 -3.36 15.79 -3.60
CA THR A 55 -2.62 17.07 -3.53
C THR A 55 -1.59 17.10 -2.40
N THR A 56 -1.66 16.14 -1.47
CA THR A 56 -0.70 15.99 -0.38
C THR A 56 -0.24 14.54 -0.22
N TRP A 57 0.94 14.33 0.35
CA TRP A 57 1.44 12.98 0.66
C TRP A 57 0.47 12.19 1.56
N HIS A 58 -0.19 12.86 2.50
CA HIS A 58 -1.20 12.24 3.36
C HIS A 58 -2.41 11.74 2.55
N GLU A 59 -2.89 12.50 1.57
CA GLU A 59 -3.94 12.06 0.65
C GLU A 59 -3.47 10.89 -0.23
N THR A 60 -2.20 10.88 -0.66
CA THR A 60 -1.61 9.76 -1.38
C THR A 60 -1.59 8.47 -0.54
N ILE A 61 -1.15 8.56 0.74
CA ILE A 61 -1.22 7.45 1.69
C ILE A 61 -2.67 6.94 1.77
N GLY A 62 -3.62 7.82 2.08
CA GLY A 62 -5.03 7.45 2.20
C GLY A 62 -5.57 6.77 0.94
N ALA A 63 -5.35 7.36 -0.23
CA ALA A 63 -5.78 6.81 -1.51
C ALA A 63 -5.29 5.37 -1.71
N ILE A 64 -4.02 5.09 -1.40
CA ILE A 64 -3.41 3.77 -1.58
C ILE A 64 -3.90 2.77 -0.53
N VAL A 65 -3.75 3.09 0.77
CA VAL A 65 -4.02 2.12 1.85
C VAL A 65 -5.51 1.85 2.07
N GLN A 66 -6.38 2.77 1.61
CA GLN A 66 -7.81 2.52 1.57
C GLN A 66 -8.22 1.60 0.41
N GLY A 67 -7.31 1.25 -0.51
CA GLY A 67 -7.55 0.34 -1.63
C GLY A 67 -7.97 1.03 -2.93
N GLY A 68 -7.64 2.32 -3.11
CA GLY A 68 -7.97 3.11 -4.31
C GLY A 68 -6.76 3.65 -5.05
N GLY A 69 -5.55 3.14 -4.80
CA GLY A 69 -4.30 3.67 -5.38
C GLY A 69 -4.33 3.74 -6.90
N SER A 70 -4.96 2.75 -7.56
CA SER A 70 -5.11 2.74 -9.02
C SER A 70 -6.05 3.81 -9.60
N LEU A 71 -6.80 4.50 -8.73
CA LEU A 71 -7.72 5.58 -9.09
C LEU A 71 -7.09 6.97 -9.00
N ILE A 72 -5.82 7.05 -8.60
CA ILE A 72 -5.08 8.30 -8.69
C ILE A 72 -4.93 8.66 -10.18
N LYS A 73 -5.40 9.86 -10.53
CA LYS A 73 -5.41 10.33 -11.91
C LYS A 73 -4.01 10.80 -12.33
N ARG A 74 -3.75 10.76 -13.63
CA ARG A 74 -2.67 11.52 -14.26
C ARG A 74 -3.10 12.96 -14.55
N SER A 75 -2.11 13.80 -14.80
CA SER A 75 -2.35 15.14 -15.31
C SER A 75 -2.95 15.05 -16.71
N SER A 76 -3.59 16.11 -17.18
CA SER A 76 -4.11 16.15 -18.55
C SER A 76 -3.03 15.97 -19.61
N ASP A 77 -1.78 16.30 -19.29
CA ASP A 77 -0.63 16.15 -20.19
C ASP A 77 -0.15 14.70 -20.19
N GLY A 78 0.02 14.10 -19.00
CA GLY A 78 0.35 12.67 -18.87
C GLY A 78 -0.72 11.76 -19.47
N ASP A 79 -2.00 12.13 -19.37
CA ASP A 79 -3.09 11.43 -20.06
C ASP A 79 -2.94 11.53 -21.60
N ARG A 80 -2.48 12.65 -22.16
CA ARG A 80 -2.25 12.75 -23.60
C ARG A 80 -1.05 11.93 -24.04
N GLU A 81 0.03 11.93 -23.26
CA GLU A 81 1.25 11.18 -23.53
C GLU A 81 1.00 9.67 -23.53
N ILE A 82 0.32 9.13 -22.50
CA ILE A 82 -0.01 7.70 -22.45
C ILE A 82 -0.95 7.30 -23.59
N GLN A 83 -1.89 8.17 -23.99
CA GLN A 83 -2.78 7.90 -25.13
C GLN A 83 -2.04 7.97 -26.47
N ALA A 84 -1.03 8.83 -26.59
CA ALA A 84 -0.14 8.82 -27.76
C ALA A 84 0.66 7.53 -27.84
N ALA A 85 1.27 7.11 -26.73
CA ALA A 85 2.04 5.88 -26.66
C ALA A 85 1.17 4.62 -26.94
N ARG A 86 -0.07 4.60 -26.44
CA ARG A 86 -1.06 3.53 -26.75
C ARG A 86 -1.46 3.47 -28.22
N ARG A 87 -1.27 4.54 -29.00
CA ARG A 87 -1.48 4.49 -30.46
C ARG A 87 -0.30 3.85 -31.19
N GLU A 88 0.89 3.86 -30.59
CA GLU A 88 2.09 3.22 -31.12
C GLU A 88 2.10 1.72 -30.79
N TRP A 89 1.60 1.34 -29.61
CA TRP A 89 1.44 -0.07 -29.21
C TRP A 89 -0.02 -0.49 -29.30
N THR A 90 -0.40 -0.98 -30.49
CA THR A 90 -1.77 -1.30 -30.84
C THR A 90 -2.32 -2.53 -30.12
N THR A 91 -1.44 -3.39 -29.58
CA THR A 91 -1.81 -4.61 -28.86
C THR A 91 -1.16 -4.72 -27.49
N ILE A 92 -1.80 -5.47 -26.58
CA ILE A 92 -1.22 -5.81 -25.26
C ILE A 92 0.07 -6.63 -25.42
N GLY A 93 0.17 -7.44 -26.48
CA GLY A 93 1.37 -8.23 -26.78
C GLY A 93 2.58 -7.36 -27.08
N GLU A 94 2.42 -6.32 -27.90
CA GLU A 94 3.50 -5.35 -28.21
C GLU A 94 4.00 -4.62 -26.95
N LEU A 95 3.08 -4.21 -26.07
CA LEU A 95 3.43 -3.56 -24.82
C LEU A 95 4.17 -4.52 -23.87
N ARG A 96 3.70 -5.77 -23.77
CA ARG A 96 4.41 -6.83 -23.02
C ARG A 96 5.82 -7.02 -23.56
N ASP A 97 5.97 -7.14 -24.87
CA ASP A 97 7.27 -7.34 -25.50
C ASP A 97 8.20 -6.15 -25.26
N LEU A 98 7.70 -4.92 -25.36
CA LEU A 98 8.48 -3.74 -24.99
C LEU A 98 9.00 -3.82 -23.54
N ILE A 99 8.14 -4.16 -22.59
CA ILE A 99 8.51 -4.26 -21.17
C ILE A 99 9.54 -5.39 -20.99
N MET A 100 9.36 -6.54 -21.63
CA MET A 100 10.31 -7.64 -21.59
C MET A 100 11.67 -7.23 -22.18
N SER A 101 11.69 -6.42 -23.24
CA SER A 101 12.91 -5.89 -23.86
C SER A 101 13.65 -4.96 -22.93
N GLN A 102 12.94 -3.99 -22.37
CA GLN A 102 13.48 -2.99 -21.48
C GLN A 102 14.09 -3.59 -20.20
N ASN A 103 13.62 -4.77 -19.80
CA ASN A 103 14.14 -5.50 -18.64
C ASN A 103 15.12 -6.64 -19.01
N ASN A 104 15.45 -6.82 -20.30
CA ASN A 104 16.31 -7.89 -20.81
C ASN A 104 15.78 -9.31 -20.51
N TRP A 105 14.47 -9.53 -20.63
CA TRP A 105 13.78 -10.76 -20.24
C TRP A 105 13.30 -11.65 -21.40
N HIS A 106 13.38 -11.19 -22.66
CA HIS A 106 12.82 -11.90 -23.83
C HIS A 106 13.28 -13.35 -24.04
N ASN A 107 14.48 -13.69 -23.57
CA ASN A 107 15.09 -15.01 -23.78
C ASN A 107 15.24 -15.78 -22.47
N LEU A 108 14.60 -15.33 -21.40
CA LEU A 108 14.65 -16.02 -20.12
C LEU A 108 13.51 -17.04 -20.07
N GLU A 109 13.85 -18.24 -19.62
CA GLU A 109 12.84 -19.27 -19.29
C GLU A 109 11.84 -18.72 -18.28
N SER A 110 10.60 -19.22 -18.35
CA SER A 110 9.58 -18.91 -17.36
C SER A 110 10.11 -19.15 -15.95
N PRO A 111 9.76 -18.29 -14.99
CA PRO A 111 10.21 -18.48 -13.62
C PRO A 111 9.88 -19.87 -13.09
N VAL A 112 10.83 -20.42 -12.35
CA VAL A 112 10.62 -21.64 -11.55
C VAL A 112 9.70 -21.28 -10.38
N GLN A 113 8.99 -22.28 -9.84
CA GLN A 113 8.23 -22.12 -8.59
C GLN A 113 9.08 -21.45 -7.50
N GLY A 114 8.47 -20.54 -6.74
CA GLY A 114 9.11 -19.80 -5.66
C GLY A 114 8.36 -18.52 -5.32
N SER A 115 8.82 -17.81 -4.29
CA SER A 115 8.25 -16.55 -3.83
C SER A 115 9.03 -15.34 -4.36
N LEU A 116 8.38 -14.19 -4.51
CA LEU A 116 9.07 -12.94 -4.89
C LEU A 116 10.27 -12.63 -3.98
N PHE A 117 10.20 -12.97 -2.70
CA PHE A 117 11.28 -12.72 -1.74
C PHE A 117 12.57 -13.46 -2.07
N GLU A 118 12.50 -14.70 -2.54
CA GLU A 118 13.68 -15.48 -2.95
C GLU A 118 14.39 -14.84 -4.16
N TYR A 119 13.62 -14.15 -5.00
CA TYR A 119 14.10 -13.52 -6.23
C TYR A 119 14.24 -11.99 -6.13
N ALA A 120 13.99 -11.40 -4.96
CA ALA A 120 13.89 -9.96 -4.75
C ALA A 120 15.10 -9.16 -5.25
N HIS A 121 16.29 -9.78 -5.22
CA HIS A 121 17.55 -9.14 -5.63
C HIS A 121 18.07 -9.65 -6.97
N ASN A 122 17.29 -10.45 -7.70
CA ASN A 122 17.72 -11.06 -8.94
C ASN A 122 17.15 -10.28 -10.15
N PRO A 123 18.00 -9.60 -10.95
CA PRO A 123 17.55 -8.78 -12.08
C PRO A 123 16.91 -9.60 -13.22
N LYS A 124 17.02 -10.94 -13.18
CA LYS A 124 16.29 -11.84 -14.10
C LYS A 124 14.80 -11.95 -13.79
N TYR A 125 14.37 -11.48 -12.62
CA TYR A 125 13.00 -11.61 -12.12
C TYR A 125 12.41 -10.29 -11.67
N VAL A 126 13.23 -9.35 -11.20
CA VAL A 126 12.80 -8.08 -10.62
C VAL A 126 13.52 -6.91 -11.28
N SER A 127 12.80 -5.81 -11.52
CA SER A 127 13.37 -4.56 -12.03
C SER A 127 12.58 -3.36 -11.51
N VAL A 128 13.28 -2.32 -11.05
CA VAL A 128 12.69 -1.07 -10.57
C VAL A 128 13.08 0.06 -11.51
N ARG A 129 12.10 0.80 -12.02
CA ARG A 129 12.32 1.89 -12.99
C ARG A 129 11.37 3.05 -12.75
N ALA A 130 11.78 4.26 -13.10
CA ALA A 130 10.87 5.41 -13.08
C ALA A 130 9.68 5.13 -14.01
N ASN A 131 8.49 5.56 -13.60
CA ASN A 131 7.30 5.41 -14.44
C ASN A 131 7.34 6.45 -15.57
N ASP A 132 7.39 5.99 -16.83
CA ASP A 132 7.39 6.86 -18.01
C ASP A 132 6.11 7.72 -18.09
N PHE A 133 5.01 7.26 -17.49
CA PHE A 133 3.73 7.98 -17.42
C PHE A 133 3.24 8.04 -15.97
N PRO A 134 3.84 8.89 -15.13
CA PRO A 134 3.55 8.95 -13.71
C PRO A 134 2.13 9.47 -13.45
N TYR A 135 1.59 9.13 -12.27
CA TYR A 135 0.38 9.77 -11.74
C TYR A 135 0.62 11.25 -11.43
N ASP A 136 -0.47 12.03 -11.34
CA ASP A 136 -0.42 13.42 -10.89
C ASP A 136 -0.26 13.44 -9.36
N LEU A 137 0.98 13.39 -8.93
CA LEU A 137 1.35 13.28 -7.52
C LEU A 137 1.77 14.64 -6.95
N PRO A 138 1.67 14.82 -5.62
CA PRO A 138 2.12 16.04 -4.96
C PRO A 138 3.60 16.32 -5.22
N ALA A 139 3.97 17.60 -5.17
CA ALA A 139 5.35 18.02 -5.38
C ALA A 139 6.33 17.30 -4.43
N GLY A 140 7.38 16.72 -5.01
CA GLY A 140 8.40 15.98 -4.27
C GLY A 140 8.11 14.50 -4.04
N VAL A 141 6.95 14.01 -4.49
CA VAL A 141 6.65 12.57 -4.59
C VAL A 141 7.09 12.07 -5.96
N GLU A 142 7.85 10.99 -5.99
CA GLU A 142 8.28 10.32 -7.22
C GLU A 142 7.47 9.05 -7.47
N HIS A 143 7.35 8.63 -8.73
CA HIS A 143 6.58 7.45 -9.13
C HIS A 143 7.49 6.45 -9.88
N TYR A 144 7.68 5.27 -9.31
CA TYR A 144 8.41 4.16 -9.90
C TYR A 144 7.50 2.95 -10.13
N ILE A 145 7.95 2.03 -10.99
CA ILE A 145 7.31 0.74 -11.23
C ILE A 145 8.29 -0.35 -10.82
N LEU A 146 7.81 -1.28 -9.97
CA LEU A 146 8.44 -2.57 -9.75
C LEU A 146 7.85 -3.54 -10.77
N TRP A 147 8.64 -3.98 -11.73
CA TRP A 147 8.30 -5.08 -12.62
C TRP A 147 8.76 -6.39 -11.99
N THR A 148 7.92 -7.42 -12.06
CA THR A 148 8.25 -8.76 -11.59
C THR A 148 7.76 -9.84 -12.54
N ARG A 149 8.59 -10.88 -12.73
CA ARG A 149 8.20 -12.11 -13.44
C ARG A 149 7.62 -13.18 -12.51
N VAL A 150 7.78 -13.02 -11.20
CA VAL A 150 7.23 -13.91 -10.16
C VAL A 150 6.15 -13.19 -9.36
N SER A 151 5.04 -13.86 -9.10
CA SER A 151 3.96 -13.29 -8.31
C SER A 151 4.41 -13.08 -6.85
N ALA A 152 4.05 -11.93 -6.28
CA ALA A 152 4.18 -11.71 -4.83
C ALA A 152 3.08 -12.42 -4.03
N ILE A 153 2.04 -12.90 -4.72
CA ILE A 153 0.82 -13.45 -4.15
C ILE A 153 0.78 -14.93 -4.57
N THR A 154 1.36 -15.78 -3.73
CA THR A 154 1.40 -17.23 -3.91
C THR A 154 1.17 -17.90 -2.55
N ARG A 155 0.92 -19.22 -2.54
CA ARG A 155 0.78 -19.98 -1.29
C ARG A 155 2.06 -19.93 -0.45
N GLU A 156 3.21 -20.04 -1.12
CA GLU A 156 4.54 -20.02 -0.50
C GLU A 156 4.81 -18.70 0.22
N ALA A 157 4.28 -17.59 -0.29
CA ALA A 157 4.40 -16.27 0.33
C ALA A 157 3.70 -16.18 1.71
N PHE A 158 2.78 -17.10 2.03
CA PHE A 158 2.16 -17.15 3.36
C PHE A 158 3.03 -17.80 4.43
N ALA A 159 4.04 -18.60 4.04
CA ALA A 159 4.92 -19.25 5.00
C ALA A 159 5.71 -18.21 5.82
N PRO A 160 5.78 -18.36 7.15
CA PRO A 160 6.62 -17.49 7.98
C PRO A 160 8.10 -17.76 7.68
N ARG A 161 8.91 -16.70 7.73
CA ARG A 161 10.37 -16.83 7.73
C ARG A 161 10.89 -17.12 9.14
N ASP A 162 12.16 -17.50 9.24
CA ASP A 162 12.80 -17.73 10.54
C ASP A 162 12.66 -16.50 11.45
N GLY A 163 12.05 -16.70 12.62
CA GLY A 163 11.80 -15.65 13.60
C GLY A 163 10.54 -14.81 13.35
N GLU A 164 9.79 -15.05 12.28
CA GLU A 164 8.49 -14.40 12.05
C GLU A 164 7.35 -15.12 12.77
N ALA A 165 6.48 -14.34 13.40
CA ALA A 165 5.20 -14.83 13.87
C ALA A 165 4.14 -14.60 12.78
N VAL A 166 3.37 -15.64 12.47
CA VAL A 166 2.23 -15.53 11.57
C VAL A 166 1.19 -14.61 12.21
N PRO A 167 0.66 -13.58 11.51
CA PRO A 167 -0.20 -12.57 12.11
C PRO A 167 -1.57 -13.13 12.53
N ASP A 168 -2.03 -14.20 11.87
CA ASP A 168 -3.29 -14.88 12.15
C ASP A 168 -3.11 -16.39 11.93
N HIS A 169 -3.52 -17.21 12.89
CA HIS A 169 -3.40 -18.67 12.80
C HIS A 169 -4.07 -19.27 11.55
N SER A 170 -5.12 -18.62 11.05
CA SER A 170 -5.84 -19.04 9.84
C SER A 170 -4.99 -19.00 8.57
N PHE A 171 -3.84 -18.30 8.58
CA PHE A 171 -2.91 -18.29 7.45
C PHE A 171 -2.12 -19.61 7.31
N ASN A 172 -2.28 -20.55 8.25
CA ASN A 172 -1.74 -21.90 8.14
C ASN A 172 -2.74 -22.91 7.54
N ASP A 173 -4.01 -22.52 7.37
CA ASP A 173 -5.01 -23.36 6.71
C ASP A 173 -4.92 -23.18 5.19
N PRO A 174 -4.58 -24.22 4.42
CA PRO A 174 -4.45 -24.12 2.96
C PRO A 174 -5.73 -23.62 2.27
N SER A 175 -6.92 -24.04 2.74
CA SER A 175 -8.19 -23.61 2.15
C SER A 175 -8.43 -22.11 2.37
N ARG A 176 -8.01 -21.62 3.55
CA ARG A 176 -8.09 -20.21 3.90
C ARG A 176 -7.11 -19.37 3.08
N VAL A 177 -5.88 -19.86 2.91
CA VAL A 177 -4.85 -19.20 2.09
C VAL A 177 -5.35 -18.98 0.67
N GLU A 178 -6.04 -19.95 0.06
CA GLU A 178 -6.62 -19.78 -1.27
C GLU A 178 -7.66 -18.65 -1.33
N ALA A 179 -8.57 -18.60 -0.35
CA ALA A 179 -9.57 -17.54 -0.27
C ALA A 179 -8.91 -16.16 -0.08
N LEU A 180 -7.82 -16.09 0.70
CA LEU A 180 -7.05 -14.86 0.90
C LEU A 180 -6.29 -14.44 -0.36
N ILE A 181 -5.72 -15.38 -1.11
CA ILE A 181 -5.10 -15.11 -2.42
C ILE A 181 -6.14 -14.52 -3.37
N ARG A 182 -7.32 -15.16 -3.51
CA ARG A 182 -8.40 -14.65 -4.35
C ARG A 182 -8.89 -13.27 -3.90
N TYR A 183 -8.99 -13.02 -2.59
CA TYR A 183 -9.30 -11.69 -2.07
C TYR A 183 -8.29 -10.64 -2.54
N VAL A 184 -6.99 -10.93 -2.40
CA VAL A 184 -5.92 -10.00 -2.79
C VAL A 184 -5.85 -9.82 -4.32
N GLU A 185 -6.16 -10.85 -5.10
CA GLU A 185 -6.26 -10.73 -6.56
C GLU A 185 -7.51 -9.98 -7.02
N HIS A 186 -8.56 -9.98 -6.19
CA HIS A 186 -9.82 -9.29 -6.46
C HIS A 186 -9.78 -7.80 -6.07
N PHE A 187 -8.90 -7.36 -5.19
CA PHE A 187 -8.82 -5.95 -4.77
C PHE A 187 -7.47 -5.30 -5.11
N ASP A 188 -7.40 -3.97 -5.02
CA ASP A 188 -6.10 -3.27 -5.10
C ASP A 188 -5.24 -3.72 -3.93
N PHE A 189 -4.12 -4.37 -4.26
CA PHE A 189 -3.09 -4.69 -3.27
C PHE A 189 -2.33 -3.43 -2.89
N TYR A 190 -1.94 -3.30 -1.62
CA TYR A 190 -1.15 -2.17 -1.14
C TYR A 190 -0.17 -2.58 -0.02
N GLY A 191 0.82 -1.73 0.21
CA GLY A 191 1.69 -1.79 1.37
C GLY A 191 2.56 -0.55 1.49
N TRP A 192 3.34 -0.47 2.57
CA TRP A 192 4.20 0.67 2.88
C TRP A 192 5.41 0.25 3.71
N TYR A 193 6.45 1.07 3.70
CA TYR A 193 7.55 1.06 4.67
C TYR A 193 8.18 2.46 4.77
N GLY A 194 9.01 2.69 5.80
CA GLY A 194 9.52 4.03 6.13
C GLY A 194 8.45 5.00 6.67
N ILE A 195 7.22 4.51 6.87
CA ILE A 195 6.10 5.20 7.51
C ILE A 195 5.72 4.37 8.73
N HIS A 196 5.54 5.01 9.89
CA HIS A 196 5.10 4.30 11.09
C HIS A 196 3.68 3.75 10.89
N ASP A 197 3.49 2.46 11.22
CA ASP A 197 2.19 1.80 11.12
C ASP A 197 1.10 2.56 11.87
N GLU A 198 1.40 3.06 13.07
CA GLU A 198 0.47 3.84 13.88
C GLU A 198 -0.01 5.12 13.15
N ASP A 199 0.84 5.78 12.36
CA ASP A 199 0.45 6.98 11.61
C ASP A 199 -0.56 6.63 10.52
N VAL A 200 -0.42 5.46 9.90
CA VAL A 200 -1.31 4.98 8.84
C VAL A 200 -2.61 4.42 9.45
N GLU A 201 -2.49 3.48 10.38
CA GLU A 201 -3.60 2.73 10.97
C GLU A 201 -4.53 3.63 11.80
N ASN A 202 -4.01 4.68 12.46
CA ASN A 202 -4.84 5.63 13.20
C ASN A 202 -5.50 6.70 12.30
N SER A 203 -4.93 6.96 11.11
CA SER A 203 -5.43 8.00 10.21
C SER A 203 -6.44 7.48 9.20
N PHE A 204 -6.32 6.21 8.79
CA PHE A 204 -7.04 5.67 7.64
C PHE A 204 -7.78 4.37 7.93
N ALA A 205 -8.97 4.27 7.36
CA ALA A 205 -9.72 3.01 7.31
C ALA A 205 -9.14 2.11 6.21
N LEU A 206 -8.15 1.27 6.56
CA LEU A 206 -7.49 0.33 5.65
C LEU A 206 -8.50 -0.53 4.88
N SER A 207 -8.25 -0.75 3.58
CA SER A 207 -9.14 -1.52 2.67
C SER A 207 -10.60 -1.03 2.61
N SER A 208 -10.92 0.19 3.04
CA SER A 208 -12.31 0.69 3.06
C SER A 208 -12.96 0.79 1.67
N PHE A 209 -12.18 0.88 0.60
CA PHE A 209 -12.68 0.85 -0.77
C PHE A 209 -13.28 -0.52 -1.15
N ALA A 210 -12.63 -1.61 -0.71
CA ALA A 210 -13.13 -2.97 -0.90
C ALA A 210 -14.33 -3.30 0.00
N HIS A 211 -14.42 -2.64 1.16
CA HIS A 211 -15.41 -2.93 2.22
C HIS A 211 -16.37 -1.76 2.48
N ALA A 212 -16.71 -0.97 1.47
CA ALA A 212 -17.49 0.26 1.65
C ALA A 212 -18.92 0.02 2.18
N THR A 213 -19.59 -1.05 1.71
CA THR A 213 -20.97 -1.42 2.10
C THR A 213 -21.09 -2.86 2.57
N ASN A 214 -20.12 -3.71 2.24
CA ASN A 214 -20.07 -5.11 2.64
C ASN A 214 -19.00 -5.26 3.73
N PRO A 215 -19.39 -5.43 5.01
CA PRO A 215 -18.41 -5.53 6.10
C PRO A 215 -17.49 -6.76 5.93
N VAL A 216 -17.93 -7.73 5.14
CA VAL A 216 -17.16 -8.93 4.77
C VAL A 216 -17.24 -9.15 3.26
N TRP A 217 -16.14 -9.60 2.67
CA TRP A 217 -16.11 -10.13 1.32
C TRP A 217 -16.35 -11.64 1.38
N HIS A 218 -17.22 -12.15 0.50
CA HIS A 218 -17.50 -13.57 0.39
C HIS A 218 -16.69 -14.14 -0.76
N ASP A 219 -15.89 -15.16 -0.47
CA ASP A 219 -15.11 -15.84 -1.49
C ASP A 219 -16.05 -16.55 -2.48
N PRO A 220 -15.95 -16.33 -3.81
CA PRO A 220 -16.85 -16.95 -4.77
C PRO A 220 -16.62 -18.46 -4.94
N GLU A 221 -15.49 -18.99 -4.46
CA GLU A 221 -15.08 -20.38 -4.64
C GLU A 221 -15.10 -21.21 -3.35
N SER A 222 -15.48 -20.63 -2.21
CA SER A 222 -15.59 -21.34 -0.94
C SER A 222 -16.53 -20.64 0.04
N ASP A 223 -16.78 -21.26 1.20
CA ASP A 223 -17.59 -20.65 2.26
C ASP A 223 -16.80 -19.65 3.13
N HIS A 224 -15.55 -19.35 2.76
CA HIS A 224 -14.71 -18.41 3.49
C HIS A 224 -15.16 -16.97 3.28
N THR A 225 -15.07 -16.17 4.33
CA THR A 225 -15.30 -14.72 4.28
C THR A 225 -14.07 -13.98 4.77
N VAL A 226 -13.81 -12.81 4.19
CA VAL A 226 -12.68 -11.95 4.56
C VAL A 226 -13.22 -10.64 5.10
N THR A 227 -12.96 -10.36 6.38
CA THR A 227 -13.27 -9.04 6.96
C THR A 227 -12.26 -8.01 6.47
N ARG A 228 -12.57 -6.72 6.64
CA ARG A 228 -11.66 -5.63 6.31
C ARG A 228 -10.32 -5.73 7.05
N GLU A 229 -10.35 -6.09 8.33
CA GLU A 229 -9.17 -6.24 9.17
C GLU A 229 -8.30 -7.42 8.71
N GLN A 230 -8.93 -8.54 8.35
CA GLN A 230 -8.23 -9.69 7.75
C GLN A 230 -7.63 -9.34 6.39
N GLY A 231 -8.38 -8.56 5.59
CA GLY A 231 -7.92 -8.01 4.32
C GLY A 231 -6.66 -7.16 4.51
N ALA A 232 -6.67 -6.20 5.42
CA ALA A 232 -5.51 -5.38 5.73
C ALA A 232 -4.32 -6.22 6.24
N ALA A 233 -4.57 -7.21 7.11
CA ALA A 233 -3.53 -8.10 7.63
C ALA A 233 -2.87 -8.94 6.53
N VAL A 234 -3.64 -9.48 5.57
CA VAL A 234 -3.06 -10.22 4.43
C VAL A 234 -2.27 -9.31 3.50
N MET A 235 -2.77 -8.09 3.21
CA MET A 235 -2.04 -7.10 2.40
C MET A 235 -0.69 -6.78 3.02
N LYS A 236 -0.66 -6.53 4.35
CA LYS A 236 0.58 -6.26 5.10
C LYS A 236 1.52 -7.47 5.11
N TRP A 237 0.97 -8.68 5.34
CA TRP A 237 1.75 -9.92 5.35
C TRP A 237 2.44 -10.14 4.01
N LEU A 238 1.69 -10.17 2.91
CA LEU A 238 2.24 -10.36 1.57
C LEU A 238 3.11 -9.16 1.13
N GLY A 239 2.79 -7.96 1.60
CA GLY A 239 3.54 -6.72 1.41
C GLY A 239 5.02 -6.83 1.77
N ARG A 240 5.39 -7.65 2.76
CA ARG A 240 6.79 -7.84 3.17
C ARG A 240 7.68 -8.36 2.03
N HIS A 241 7.13 -9.18 1.13
CA HIS A 241 7.87 -9.73 -0.02
C HIS A 241 8.10 -8.67 -1.09
N VAL A 242 7.10 -7.80 -1.31
CA VAL A 242 7.21 -6.66 -2.22
C VAL A 242 8.19 -5.62 -1.67
N ALA A 243 8.08 -5.30 -0.37
CA ALA A 243 9.01 -4.40 0.30
C ALA A 243 10.46 -4.87 0.18
N ALA A 244 10.74 -6.17 0.39
CA ALA A 244 12.08 -6.73 0.23
C ALA A 244 12.68 -6.56 -1.17
N ALA A 245 11.84 -6.55 -2.21
CA ALA A 245 12.26 -6.28 -3.59
C ALA A 245 12.55 -4.79 -3.86
N ILE A 246 11.93 -3.88 -3.10
CA ILE A 246 12.06 -2.44 -3.30
C ILE A 246 13.17 -1.83 -2.44
N GLN A 247 13.29 -2.25 -1.17
CA GLN A 247 14.21 -1.67 -0.18
C GLN A 247 15.67 -1.51 -0.63
N PRO A 248 16.28 -2.42 -1.43
CA PRO A 248 17.65 -2.23 -1.93
C PRO A 248 17.82 -0.98 -2.82
N HIS A 249 16.73 -0.50 -3.42
CA HIS A 249 16.72 0.69 -4.27
C HIS A 249 16.34 1.94 -3.47
N PHE A 250 15.45 1.79 -2.49
CA PHE A 250 14.92 2.87 -1.67
C PHE A 250 14.93 2.45 -0.19
N PRO A 251 16.05 2.65 0.53
CA PRO A 251 16.18 2.26 1.94
C PRO A 251 15.16 2.95 2.84
N GLU A 252 14.62 2.23 3.83
CA GLU A 252 13.55 2.73 4.71
C GLU A 252 13.97 3.85 5.66
N ASP A 253 15.28 3.99 5.92
CA ASP A 253 15.87 5.07 6.70
C ASP A 253 16.01 6.37 5.88
N GLU A 254 15.99 6.26 4.55
CA GLU A 254 16.12 7.36 3.62
C GLU A 254 14.81 7.73 2.90
N PHE A 255 13.84 6.82 2.83
CA PHE A 255 12.62 6.99 2.04
C PHE A 255 11.37 6.52 2.78
N GLN A 256 10.28 7.26 2.57
CA GLN A 256 8.93 6.76 2.80
C GLN A 256 8.41 6.21 1.48
N VAL A 257 7.93 4.97 1.48
CA VAL A 257 7.48 4.30 0.27
C VAL A 257 6.10 3.71 0.49
N LEU A 258 5.21 4.01 -0.45
CA LEU A 258 3.94 3.32 -0.67
C LEU A 258 4.07 2.49 -1.93
N PHE A 259 3.37 1.37 -1.99
CA PHE A 259 3.20 0.65 -3.24
C PHE A 259 1.79 0.10 -3.35
N ASN A 260 1.31 -0.01 -4.58
CA ASN A 260 0.05 -0.67 -4.88
C ASN A 260 0.10 -1.46 -6.19
N ARG A 261 -0.79 -2.44 -6.30
CA ARG A 261 -0.95 -3.24 -7.52
C ARG A 261 -2.43 -3.42 -7.81
N SER A 262 -2.86 -2.94 -8.98
CA SER A 262 -4.23 -3.14 -9.42
C SER A 262 -4.55 -4.63 -9.60
N PRO A 263 -5.80 -5.07 -9.40
CA PRO A 263 -6.21 -6.41 -9.77
C PRO A 263 -6.11 -6.61 -11.28
N ALA A 264 -5.95 -7.85 -11.74
CA ALA A 264 -5.70 -8.18 -13.15
C ALA A 264 -6.76 -7.57 -14.10
N ARG A 265 -8.04 -7.56 -13.69
CA ARG A 265 -9.15 -6.96 -14.46
C ARG A 265 -8.99 -5.46 -14.73
N TRP A 266 -8.14 -4.76 -13.97
CA TRP A 266 -7.88 -3.32 -14.12
C TRP A 266 -6.51 -3.01 -14.72
N LYS A 267 -5.67 -4.01 -14.97
CA LYS A 267 -4.34 -3.79 -15.54
C LYS A 267 -4.37 -3.69 -17.06
N SER A 268 -3.49 -2.88 -17.63
CA SER A 268 -3.22 -2.89 -19.08
C SER A 268 -2.27 -4.01 -19.49
N VAL A 269 -1.37 -4.40 -18.59
CA VAL A 269 -0.41 -5.49 -18.77
C VAL A 269 -0.51 -6.38 -17.54
N VAL A 270 -0.79 -7.66 -17.71
CA VAL A 270 -0.91 -8.61 -16.59
C VAL A 270 0.39 -9.38 -16.38
N ASP A 271 1.09 -9.72 -17.47
CA ASP A 271 2.39 -10.41 -17.47
C ASP A 271 3.39 -9.60 -18.32
N PRO A 272 4.56 -9.22 -17.79
CA PRO A 272 4.98 -9.38 -16.39
C PRO A 272 4.12 -8.55 -15.42
N ASP A 273 4.07 -9.00 -14.17
CA ASP A 273 3.31 -8.32 -13.12
C ASP A 273 4.03 -7.04 -12.66
N HIS A 274 3.30 -6.13 -12.03
CA HIS A 274 3.88 -4.85 -11.60
C HIS A 274 3.16 -4.18 -10.44
N PHE A 275 3.96 -3.41 -9.68
CA PHE A 275 3.52 -2.56 -8.57
C PHE A 275 3.92 -1.12 -8.88
N HIS A 276 2.97 -0.20 -8.70
CA HIS A 276 3.23 1.23 -8.65
C HIS A 276 3.85 1.55 -7.30
N GLN A 277 4.85 2.42 -7.29
CA GLN A 277 5.58 2.84 -6.09
C GLN A 277 5.60 4.36 -6.03
N GLU A 278 5.05 4.92 -4.96
CA GLU A 278 5.08 6.34 -4.66
C GLU A 278 6.05 6.56 -3.51
N LEU A 279 7.03 7.45 -3.70
CA LEU A 279 8.09 7.64 -2.72
C LEU A 279 8.39 9.11 -2.43
N VAL A 280 8.78 9.37 -1.19
CA VAL A 280 9.27 10.67 -0.72
C VAL A 280 10.57 10.46 0.05
N SER A 281 11.62 11.19 -0.31
CA SER A 281 12.87 11.17 0.46
C SER A 281 12.67 11.75 1.87
N GLY A 282 13.18 11.05 2.89
CA GLY A 282 13.16 11.42 4.30
C GLY A 282 13.76 12.79 4.60
N GLN A 283 14.75 13.24 3.82
CA GLN A 283 15.26 14.62 3.91
C GLN A 283 14.18 15.67 3.60
N LYS A 284 13.25 15.38 2.68
CA LYS A 284 12.14 16.29 2.34
C LYS A 284 11.00 16.23 3.39
N VAL A 285 10.82 15.10 4.06
CA VAL A 285 9.82 14.92 5.13
C VAL A 285 10.20 15.70 6.40
N GLN A 286 11.47 15.65 6.82
CA GLN A 286 11.93 16.36 8.03
C GLN A 286 11.81 17.88 7.89
N VAL A 287 12.10 18.44 6.71
CA VAL A 287 11.96 19.88 6.45
C VAL A 287 10.48 20.33 6.50
N ALA A 288 9.56 19.51 5.99
CA ALA A 288 8.12 19.79 6.03
C ALA A 288 7.54 19.70 7.45
N GLN A 289 7.96 18.70 8.24
CA GLN A 289 7.52 18.53 9.63
C GLN A 289 8.11 19.58 10.57
N ALA A 290 9.38 19.97 10.39
CA ALA A 290 10.01 21.05 11.17
C ALA A 290 9.31 22.39 10.95
N ARG A 291 8.89 22.70 9.72
CA ARG A 291 8.09 23.90 9.42
C ARG A 291 6.73 23.88 10.11
N ARG A 292 6.02 22.76 10.15
CA ARG A 292 4.72 22.66 10.86
C ARG A 292 4.82 22.87 12.37
N LYS A 293 5.95 22.55 13.00
CA LYS A 293 6.18 22.79 14.45
C LYS A 293 6.55 24.23 14.79
N LEU A 294 7.00 25.03 13.82
CA LEU A 294 7.35 26.44 14.02
C LEU A 294 6.15 27.40 13.89
N PHE A 295 5.02 26.91 13.37
CA PHE A 295 3.80 27.69 13.13
C PHE A 295 2.58 27.19 13.93
N LYS A 296 2.82 26.40 14.98
CA LYS A 296 1.84 26.11 16.06
C LYS A 296 2.33 26.74 17.34
#